data_AF-A0A397TW08-F1
#
_entry.id   AF-A0A397TW08-F1
#
_cell.length_a   1.000
_cell.length_b   1.000
_cell.length_c   1.000
_cell.angle_alpha   90.00
_cell.angle_beta   90.00
_cell.angle_gamma   90.00
#
_symmetry.space_group_name_H-M   'P 1'
#
loop_
_entity.id
_entity.type
_entity.pdbx_description
1 polymer ?
#
loop_
_entity_poly.entity_id
_entity_poly.type
_entity_poly.pdbx_seq_one_letter_code
_entity_poly.pdbx_strand_id
1 'polypeptide(L)'
;MDVTIDASGSNGHNASNGTNGIMYGSNGGSAGQAGSGSNGGNIQVTLSSVPYSNEPGHINISGTKTYSNGHVEYINNDYHLGKTGLIHFISRGGRGGNGGIGGNGAGGCKGIDGTNATKYSDGTDGGSGGAGGSGGRGSSGGNGGNGGHIKISVSEHDAHLLMLIGNFDVSGGGGGARGYHGSGGSGGSGGRGGNSYSWTETIPAVYEYPSNNALTTYNSTSNRSVDATMYWRRTEEIDHYIRPTYTKTDYRCDYKTGMYIGDGSSNSNALTKYNGPPVEYLSSQAIKRYDRPGETDIHYRRIDEIRLHGRINPTEYNNTRLIEPAEPRLITPEKTVHHSRPGGKRGASGCNGYSPTVVLYSGRNGSIGTSEYGVINEYGYWE
;
A
#
# COMPACT_ATOMS: atom_id res chain seq x y z
N MET A 1 56.82 -29.03 -27.97
CA MET A 1 55.42 -28.74 -27.66
C MET A 1 55.16 -29.28 -26.27
N ASP A 2 54.45 -28.53 -25.44
CA ASP A 2 54.15 -28.95 -24.08
C ASP A 2 52.93 -29.87 -24.05
N VAL A 3 52.90 -30.80 -23.10
CA VAL A 3 51.83 -31.79 -22.93
C VAL A 3 51.23 -31.61 -21.54
N THR A 4 49.90 -31.56 -21.44
CA THR A 4 49.21 -31.41 -20.16
C THR A 4 48.37 -32.64 -19.86
N ILE A 5 48.67 -33.30 -18.74
CA ILE A 5 47.88 -34.39 -18.17
C ILE A 5 47.00 -33.79 -17.06
N ASP A 6 45.73 -33.57 -17.38
CA ASP A 6 44.75 -32.93 -16.48
C ASP A 6 43.73 -33.94 -15.93
N ALA A 7 43.54 -33.91 -14.61
CA ALA A 7 42.55 -34.66 -13.85
C ALA A 7 41.76 -33.75 -12.87
N SER A 8 41.68 -32.44 -13.16
CA SER A 8 41.05 -31.43 -12.27
C SER A 8 39.60 -31.73 -11.88
N GLY A 9 39.25 -31.33 -10.67
CA GLY A 9 37.90 -31.40 -10.14
C GLY A 9 36.94 -30.38 -10.75
N SER A 10 35.66 -30.74 -10.85
CA SER A 10 34.63 -29.87 -11.42
C SER A 10 34.16 -28.80 -10.43
N ASN A 11 33.83 -27.61 -10.93
CA ASN A 11 33.32 -26.52 -10.11
C ASN A 11 31.89 -26.82 -9.62
N GLY A 12 31.62 -26.51 -8.36
CA GLY A 12 30.29 -26.58 -7.76
C GLY A 12 29.36 -25.52 -8.36
N HIS A 13 28.08 -25.88 -8.54
CA HIS A 13 27.07 -24.97 -9.06
C HIS A 13 26.78 -23.84 -8.05
N ASN A 14 26.61 -22.60 -8.54
CA ASN A 14 26.09 -21.52 -7.72
C ASN A 14 24.64 -21.84 -7.29
N ALA A 15 24.26 -21.37 -6.11
CA ALA A 15 22.88 -21.37 -5.67
C ALA A 15 22.01 -20.46 -6.56
N SER A 16 20.74 -20.84 -6.74
CA SER A 16 19.72 -19.93 -7.24
C SER A 16 19.36 -18.88 -6.18
N ASN A 17 19.03 -17.66 -6.62
CA ASN A 17 18.44 -16.65 -5.75
C ASN A 17 16.96 -16.96 -5.50
N GLY A 18 16.46 -16.56 -4.33
CA GLY A 18 15.04 -16.60 -4.01
C GLY A 18 14.26 -15.47 -4.69
N THR A 19 12.98 -15.72 -4.96
CA THR A 19 12.06 -14.73 -5.55
C THR A 19 11.58 -13.72 -4.52
N ASN A 20 11.46 -12.44 -4.89
CA ASN A 20 10.81 -11.45 -4.04
C ASN A 20 9.30 -11.74 -3.92
N GLY A 21 8.70 -11.38 -2.78
CA GLY A 21 7.25 -11.32 -2.63
C GLY A 21 6.66 -10.28 -3.59
N ILE A 22 5.65 -10.68 -4.37
CA ILE A 22 5.04 -9.87 -5.44
C ILE A 22 3.66 -9.29 -5.10
N MET A 23 3.01 -9.78 -4.04
CA MET A 23 1.71 -9.31 -3.56
C MET A 23 1.80 -8.85 -2.11
N TYR A 24 0.89 -7.98 -1.65
CA TYR A 24 0.92 -7.44 -0.29
C TYR A 24 0.97 -8.56 0.77
N GLY A 25 1.92 -8.47 1.71
CA GLY A 25 2.14 -9.47 2.76
C GLY A 25 2.76 -10.80 2.30
N SER A 26 3.06 -10.98 1.00
CA SER A 26 3.68 -12.23 0.51
C SER A 26 5.15 -12.33 0.92
N ASN A 27 5.55 -13.53 1.37
CA ASN A 27 6.92 -13.83 1.75
C ASN A 27 7.85 -13.88 0.52
N GLY A 28 9.13 -13.55 0.73
CA GLY A 28 10.18 -13.85 -0.23
C GLY A 28 10.55 -15.34 -0.22
N GLY A 29 10.79 -15.92 -1.39
CA GLY A 29 11.35 -17.26 -1.55
C GLY A 29 12.78 -17.33 -1.00
N SER A 30 13.17 -18.49 -0.48
CA SER A 30 14.55 -18.73 -0.07
C SER A 30 15.43 -19.09 -1.27
N ALA A 31 16.73 -18.83 -1.16
CA ALA A 31 17.74 -19.25 -2.12
C ALA A 31 17.89 -20.78 -2.17
N GLY A 32 18.35 -21.29 -3.31
CA GLY A 32 18.81 -22.68 -3.42
C GLY A 32 20.09 -22.93 -2.64
N GLN A 33 20.52 -24.19 -2.58
CA GLN A 33 21.83 -24.56 -2.03
C GLN A 33 22.92 -24.39 -3.11
N ALA A 34 24.13 -24.05 -2.68
CA ALA A 34 25.31 -24.04 -3.55
C ALA A 34 26.03 -25.39 -3.48
N GLY A 35 26.50 -25.88 -4.63
CA GLY A 35 27.27 -27.12 -4.72
C GLY A 35 28.71 -26.92 -4.27
N SER A 36 29.28 -27.94 -3.62
CA SER A 36 30.74 -28.03 -3.46
C SER A 36 31.40 -28.32 -4.81
N GLY A 37 32.65 -27.88 -4.98
CA GLY A 37 33.50 -28.39 -6.07
C GLY A 37 33.96 -29.81 -5.77
N SER A 38 34.25 -30.60 -6.81
CA SER A 38 34.79 -31.95 -6.66
C SER A 38 36.31 -31.90 -6.41
N ASN A 39 36.86 -32.94 -5.79
CA ASN A 39 38.31 -33.05 -5.61
C ASN A 39 39.03 -33.20 -6.96
N GLY A 40 40.31 -32.84 -7.01
CA GLY A 40 41.21 -33.28 -8.08
C GLY A 40 41.31 -34.81 -8.11
N GLY A 41 41.40 -35.36 -9.32
CA GLY A 41 41.61 -36.78 -9.57
C GLY A 41 43.08 -37.19 -9.44
N ASN A 42 43.32 -38.46 -9.12
CA ASN A 42 44.66 -38.98 -8.97
C ASN A 42 45.29 -39.29 -10.34
N ILE A 43 46.51 -38.81 -10.56
CA ILE A 43 47.33 -39.13 -11.73
C ILE A 43 48.43 -40.10 -11.28
N GLN A 44 48.58 -41.22 -11.98
CA GLN A 44 49.70 -42.15 -11.78
C GLN A 44 50.27 -42.51 -13.14
N VAL A 45 51.51 -42.10 -13.44
CA VAL A 45 52.15 -42.35 -14.74
C VAL A 45 53.58 -42.84 -14.61
N THR A 46 53.99 -43.63 -15.61
CA THR A 46 55.38 -43.96 -15.91
C THR A 46 55.79 -43.24 -17.19
N LEU A 47 56.95 -42.59 -17.18
CA LEU A 47 57.59 -42.04 -18.38
C LEU A 47 58.69 -43.01 -18.84
N SER A 48 58.81 -43.24 -20.15
CA SER A 48 59.89 -44.04 -20.74
C SER A 48 60.30 -43.53 -22.12
N SER A 49 61.54 -43.80 -22.52
CA SER A 49 62.05 -43.44 -23.85
C SER A 49 61.43 -44.32 -24.92
N VAL A 50 61.01 -43.76 -26.06
CA VAL A 50 60.49 -44.58 -27.16
C VAL A 50 61.64 -45.35 -27.83
N PRO A 51 61.63 -46.70 -27.86
CA PRO A 51 62.74 -47.49 -28.39
C PRO A 51 63.10 -47.11 -29.83
N TYR A 52 64.41 -47.05 -30.11
CA TYR A 52 65.00 -46.70 -31.41
C TYR A 52 64.69 -45.29 -31.93
N SER A 53 64.07 -44.40 -31.14
CA SER A 53 63.89 -43.02 -31.58
C SER A 53 65.18 -42.20 -31.44
N ASN A 54 65.53 -41.50 -32.51
CA ASN A 54 66.62 -40.51 -32.53
C ASN A 54 66.10 -39.07 -32.36
N GLU A 55 64.82 -38.88 -32.04
CA GLU A 55 64.19 -37.55 -31.94
C GLU A 55 64.26 -37.01 -30.50
N PRO A 56 64.87 -35.84 -30.26
CA PRO A 56 64.94 -35.24 -28.94
C PRO A 56 63.55 -34.98 -28.34
N GLY A 57 63.29 -35.56 -27.17
CA GLY A 57 62.01 -35.41 -26.46
C GLY A 57 60.87 -36.29 -26.99
N HIS A 58 61.16 -37.36 -27.75
CA HIS A 58 60.15 -38.37 -28.08
C HIS A 58 60.05 -39.42 -26.96
N ILE A 59 58.94 -39.40 -26.22
CA ILE A 59 58.71 -40.19 -25.00
C ILE A 59 57.38 -40.93 -25.06
N ASN A 60 57.28 -42.09 -24.40
CA ASN A 60 56.01 -42.70 -24.04
C ASN A 60 55.58 -42.18 -22.66
N ILE A 61 54.29 -41.90 -22.50
CA ILE A 61 53.65 -41.73 -21.20
C ILE A 61 52.58 -42.81 -21.08
N SER A 62 52.70 -43.66 -20.06
CA SER A 62 51.72 -44.71 -19.75
C SER A 62 51.22 -44.59 -18.31
N GLY A 63 49.99 -45.01 -18.02
CA GLY A 63 49.42 -44.93 -16.68
C GLY A 63 47.92 -44.71 -16.64
N THR A 64 47.44 -44.01 -15.60
CA THR A 64 46.01 -43.71 -15.39
C THR A 64 45.75 -42.32 -14.81
N LYS A 65 44.56 -41.80 -15.12
CA LYS A 65 43.88 -40.73 -14.37
C LYS A 65 42.63 -41.30 -13.72
N THR A 66 42.48 -41.14 -12.41
CA THR A 66 41.28 -41.54 -11.65
C THR A 66 40.57 -40.29 -11.15
N TYR A 67 39.48 -39.90 -11.82
CA TYR A 67 38.70 -38.71 -11.47
C TYR A 67 37.90 -38.91 -10.17
N SER A 68 37.45 -37.82 -9.53
CA SER A 68 36.76 -37.86 -8.23
C SER A 68 35.39 -38.56 -8.23
N ASN A 69 34.86 -38.95 -9.39
CA ASN A 69 33.66 -39.78 -9.55
C ASN A 69 33.98 -41.29 -9.69
N GLY A 70 35.25 -41.69 -9.60
CA GLY A 70 35.70 -43.07 -9.79
C GLY A 70 35.88 -43.48 -11.27
N HIS A 71 35.71 -42.56 -12.22
CA HIS A 71 36.06 -42.84 -13.61
C HIS A 71 37.58 -42.94 -13.76
N VAL A 72 38.04 -44.00 -14.44
CA VAL A 72 39.45 -44.22 -14.76
C VAL A 72 39.66 -44.10 -16.26
N GLU A 73 40.62 -43.26 -16.65
CA GLU A 73 41.08 -43.07 -18.02
C GLU A 73 42.53 -43.56 -18.12
N TYR A 74 42.80 -44.49 -19.04
CA TYR A 74 44.13 -45.04 -19.26
C TYR A 74 44.91 -44.16 -20.22
N ILE A 75 46.17 -43.88 -19.88
CA ILE A 75 47.14 -43.21 -20.74
C ILE A 75 48.09 -44.29 -21.28
N ASN A 76 48.32 -44.30 -22.59
CA ASN A 76 49.44 -44.97 -23.24
C ASN A 76 49.64 -44.33 -24.61
N ASN A 77 50.39 -43.22 -24.65
CA ASN A 77 50.60 -42.44 -25.87
C ASN A 77 52.05 -41.99 -25.97
N ASP A 78 52.56 -41.91 -27.19
CA ASP A 78 53.86 -41.33 -27.50
C ASP A 78 53.71 -39.82 -27.80
N TYR A 79 54.67 -39.02 -27.34
CA TYR A 79 54.65 -37.55 -27.45
C TYR A 79 56.00 -37.02 -27.93
N HIS A 80 55.99 -36.16 -28.95
CA HIS A 80 57.17 -35.47 -29.47
C HIS A 80 57.28 -34.08 -28.82
N LEU A 81 57.89 -34.01 -27.63
CA LEU A 81 58.10 -32.75 -26.91
C LEU A 81 59.09 -31.82 -27.63
N GLY A 82 60.05 -32.38 -28.38
CA GLY A 82 61.14 -31.62 -28.99
C GLY A 82 62.17 -31.15 -27.96
N LYS A 83 63.03 -30.22 -28.36
CA LYS A 83 64.20 -29.79 -27.56
C LYS A 83 63.88 -29.00 -26.27
N THR A 84 62.65 -28.53 -26.11
CA THR A 84 62.26 -27.61 -25.01
C THR A 84 60.83 -27.84 -24.51
N GLY A 85 60.16 -28.92 -24.93
CA GLY A 85 58.79 -29.20 -24.49
C GLY A 85 58.77 -29.84 -23.10
N LEU A 86 57.77 -29.47 -22.30
CA LEU A 86 57.59 -29.96 -20.94
C LEU A 86 56.28 -30.72 -20.76
N ILE A 87 56.23 -31.56 -19.73
CA ILE A 87 55.03 -32.27 -19.28
C ILE A 87 54.47 -31.57 -18.04
N HIS A 88 53.21 -31.15 -18.11
CA HIS A 88 52.48 -30.51 -17.03
C HIS A 88 51.43 -31.47 -16.45
N PHE A 89 51.30 -31.47 -15.12
CA PHE A 89 50.39 -32.36 -14.41
C PHE A 89 49.45 -31.55 -13.50
N ILE A 90 48.14 -31.65 -13.76
CA ILE A 90 47.12 -30.83 -13.08
C ILE A 90 46.13 -31.75 -12.38
N SER A 91 46.07 -31.65 -11.06
CA SER A 91 45.18 -32.38 -10.15
C SER A 91 44.52 -31.38 -9.19
N ARG A 92 44.06 -30.25 -9.74
CA ARG A 92 43.48 -29.15 -8.98
C ARG A 92 42.10 -29.50 -8.45
N GLY A 93 41.78 -29.10 -7.23
CA GLY A 93 40.42 -29.16 -6.69
C GLY A 93 39.48 -28.15 -7.35
N GLY A 94 38.25 -28.58 -7.64
CA GLY A 94 37.21 -27.71 -8.19
C GLY A 94 36.75 -26.63 -7.20
N ARG A 95 36.41 -25.44 -7.70
CA ARG A 95 35.93 -24.32 -6.87
C ARG A 95 34.52 -24.61 -6.34
N GLY A 96 34.25 -24.23 -5.09
CA GLY A 96 32.89 -24.23 -4.53
C GLY A 96 31.99 -23.16 -5.14
N GLY A 97 30.72 -23.49 -5.33
CA GLY A 97 29.71 -22.56 -5.86
C GLY A 97 29.32 -21.48 -4.85
N ASN A 98 28.98 -20.29 -5.32
CA ASN A 98 28.56 -19.18 -4.46
C ASN A 98 27.13 -19.40 -3.91
N GLY A 99 26.93 -19.02 -2.65
CA GLY A 99 25.63 -19.02 -1.98
C GLY A 99 24.70 -17.92 -2.50
N GLY A 100 23.40 -18.17 -2.41
CA GLY A 100 22.36 -17.39 -3.07
C GLY A 100 21.71 -16.37 -2.14
N ILE A 101 21.12 -15.34 -2.74
CA ILE A 101 20.41 -14.27 -2.04
C ILE A 101 18.94 -14.68 -1.88
N GLY A 102 18.43 -14.66 -0.66
CA GLY A 102 17.00 -14.86 -0.38
C GLY A 102 16.18 -13.65 -0.84
N GLY A 103 14.98 -13.88 -1.36
CA GLY A 103 14.13 -12.80 -1.85
C GLY A 103 13.55 -11.95 -0.71
N ASN A 104 13.30 -10.68 -0.97
CA ASN A 104 12.67 -9.78 0.00
C ASN A 104 11.18 -10.09 0.14
N GLY A 105 10.64 -9.97 1.35
CA GLY A 105 9.20 -10.01 1.59
C GLY A 105 8.51 -8.71 1.17
N ALA A 106 7.27 -8.82 0.69
CA ALA A 106 6.48 -7.67 0.25
C ALA A 106 5.95 -6.84 1.43
N GLY A 107 5.74 -5.54 1.23
CA GLY A 107 5.05 -4.70 2.20
C GLY A 107 3.59 -5.13 2.40
N GLY A 108 3.01 -4.82 3.56
CA GLY A 108 1.61 -5.09 3.87
C GLY A 108 0.65 -4.08 3.22
N CYS A 109 -0.61 -4.48 3.02
CA CYS A 109 -1.63 -3.60 2.44
C CYS A 109 -2.06 -2.49 3.42
N LYS A 110 -2.36 -1.31 2.90
CA LYS A 110 -2.95 -0.22 3.69
C LYS A 110 -4.34 -0.64 4.18
N GLY A 111 -4.66 -0.34 5.45
CA GLY A 111 -6.02 -0.47 5.97
C GLY A 111 -7.01 0.48 5.29
N ILE A 112 -8.27 0.06 5.23
CA ILE A 112 -9.38 0.83 4.64
C ILE A 112 -9.66 2.05 5.53
N ASP A 113 -9.82 3.25 4.94
CA ASP A 113 -10.20 4.43 5.72
C ASP A 113 -11.71 4.37 6.08
N GLY A 114 -12.04 4.76 7.30
CA GLY A 114 -13.40 4.83 7.81
C GLY A 114 -14.20 6.01 7.25
N THR A 115 -15.53 5.88 7.28
CA THR A 115 -16.48 6.88 6.80
C THR A 115 -16.66 8.02 7.82
N ASN A 116 -16.65 9.27 7.36
CA ASN A 116 -16.94 10.44 8.20
C ASN A 116 -18.32 10.35 8.85
N ALA A 117 -18.47 11.01 10.00
CA ALA A 117 -19.77 11.26 10.61
C ALA A 117 -20.67 12.15 9.72
N THR A 118 -21.98 12.08 9.96
CA THR A 118 -23.00 12.90 9.30
C THR A 118 -23.93 13.51 10.36
N LYS A 119 -25.05 14.14 10.00
CA LYS A 119 -26.11 14.48 10.99
C LYS A 119 -26.76 13.21 11.59
N TYR A 120 -26.75 12.10 10.86
CA TYR A 120 -27.55 10.91 11.15
C TYR A 120 -26.74 9.70 11.63
N SER A 121 -25.42 9.70 11.43
CA SER A 121 -24.50 8.61 11.77
C SER A 121 -23.20 9.15 12.36
N ASP A 122 -22.60 8.38 13.26
CA ASP A 122 -21.25 8.66 13.78
C ASP A 122 -20.19 8.24 12.75
N GLY A 123 -18.95 8.67 12.93
CA GLY A 123 -17.83 8.26 12.07
C GLY A 123 -17.37 6.85 12.40
N THR A 124 -16.93 6.08 11.40
CA THR A 124 -16.43 4.71 11.61
C THR A 124 -14.90 4.68 11.74
N ASP A 125 -14.42 3.75 12.55
CA ASP A 125 -12.98 3.48 12.73
C ASP A 125 -12.36 3.00 11.41
N GLY A 126 -11.09 3.36 11.19
CA GLY A 126 -10.32 2.85 10.06
C GLY A 126 -9.91 1.40 10.28
N GLY A 127 -9.92 0.61 9.21
CA GLY A 127 -9.47 -0.78 9.24
C GLY A 127 -7.96 -0.90 9.50
N SER A 128 -7.54 -2.00 10.12
CA SER A 128 -6.12 -2.32 10.31
C SER A 128 -5.40 -2.53 8.99
N GLY A 129 -4.10 -2.20 8.94
CA GLY A 129 -3.23 -2.56 7.83
C GLY A 129 -2.79 -4.01 7.88
N GLY A 130 -2.52 -4.61 6.72
CA GLY A 130 -2.01 -5.97 6.60
C GLY A 130 -0.56 -6.10 7.07
N ALA A 131 -0.16 -7.29 7.49
CA ALA A 131 1.23 -7.61 7.81
C ALA A 131 2.13 -7.54 6.58
N GLY A 132 3.41 -7.20 6.79
CA GLY A 132 4.46 -7.38 5.80
C GLY A 132 4.89 -8.85 5.71
N GLY A 133 5.26 -9.30 4.51
CA GLY A 133 5.78 -10.64 4.26
C GLY A 133 7.20 -10.80 4.78
N SER A 134 7.56 -12.00 5.23
CA SER A 134 8.91 -12.30 5.71
C SER A 134 9.92 -12.43 4.57
N GLY A 135 11.18 -12.09 4.83
CA GLY A 135 12.28 -12.28 3.91
C GLY A 135 12.67 -13.75 3.79
N GLY A 136 13.06 -14.15 2.58
CA GLY A 136 13.58 -15.48 2.28
C GLY A 136 15.00 -15.67 2.83
N ARG A 137 15.36 -16.92 3.12
CA ARG A 137 16.72 -17.26 3.57
C ARG A 137 17.69 -17.27 2.38
N GLY A 138 18.82 -16.58 2.47
CA GLY A 138 19.98 -16.88 1.63
C GLY A 138 20.67 -18.17 2.04
N SER A 139 21.70 -18.56 1.30
CA SER A 139 22.48 -19.78 1.55
C SER A 139 23.98 -19.51 1.67
N SER A 140 24.68 -20.43 2.35
CA SER A 140 26.14 -20.45 2.44
C SER A 140 26.78 -20.83 1.10
N GLY A 141 28.06 -20.47 0.91
CA GLY A 141 28.85 -20.96 -0.22
C GLY A 141 29.20 -22.44 -0.08
N GLY A 142 29.29 -23.15 -1.20
CA GLY A 142 29.79 -24.52 -1.25
C GLY A 142 31.30 -24.57 -1.01
N ASN A 143 31.81 -25.68 -0.48
CA ASN A 143 33.25 -25.86 -0.26
C ASN A 143 33.98 -26.07 -1.59
N GLY A 144 35.25 -25.66 -1.68
CA GLY A 144 36.14 -26.15 -2.73
C GLY A 144 36.52 -27.61 -2.48
N GLY A 145 36.76 -28.36 -3.55
CA GLY A 145 37.34 -29.69 -3.46
C GLY A 145 38.82 -29.65 -3.15
N ASN A 146 39.36 -30.71 -2.55
CA ASN A 146 40.80 -30.83 -2.32
C ASN A 146 41.56 -31.03 -3.64
N GLY A 147 42.85 -30.71 -3.67
CA GLY A 147 43.74 -31.25 -4.71
C GLY A 147 43.84 -32.79 -4.60
N GLY A 148 44.11 -33.46 -5.72
CA GLY A 148 44.33 -34.90 -5.76
C GLY A 148 45.81 -35.28 -5.59
N HIS A 149 46.14 -36.52 -5.95
CA HIS A 149 47.51 -37.05 -5.91
C HIS A 149 48.14 -37.11 -7.31
N ILE A 150 49.42 -36.77 -7.44
CA ILE A 150 50.22 -37.00 -8.66
C ILE A 150 51.41 -37.88 -8.31
N LYS A 151 51.46 -39.12 -8.82
CA LYS A 151 52.64 -39.99 -8.77
C LYS A 151 53.27 -40.11 -10.15
N ILE A 152 54.57 -39.83 -10.23
CA ILE A 152 55.38 -40.07 -11.43
C ILE A 152 56.43 -41.14 -11.12
N SER A 153 56.61 -42.04 -12.08
CA SER A 153 57.65 -43.06 -12.11
C SER A 153 58.47 -42.91 -13.40
N VAL A 154 59.75 -43.26 -13.33
CA VAL A 154 60.64 -43.45 -14.49
C VAL A 154 61.45 -44.72 -14.27
N SER A 155 61.92 -45.40 -15.32
CA SER A 155 62.95 -46.43 -15.11
C SER A 155 64.29 -45.77 -14.75
N GLU A 156 65.21 -46.49 -14.11
CA GLU A 156 66.56 -45.98 -13.84
C GLU A 156 67.30 -45.56 -15.13
N HIS A 157 67.09 -46.29 -16.24
CA HIS A 157 67.63 -45.92 -17.55
C HIS A 157 66.96 -44.65 -18.14
N ASP A 158 65.69 -44.42 -17.79
CA ASP A 158 64.89 -43.26 -18.19
C ASP A 158 64.96 -42.09 -17.18
N ALA A 159 65.80 -42.15 -16.14
CA ALA A 159 65.85 -41.13 -15.09
C ALA A 159 66.09 -39.70 -15.61
N HIS A 160 66.73 -39.57 -16.79
CA HIS A 160 66.92 -38.30 -17.49
C HIS A 160 65.60 -37.63 -17.94
N LEU A 161 64.50 -38.39 -18.10
CA LEU A 161 63.18 -37.86 -18.48
C LEU A 161 62.54 -37.01 -17.36
N LEU A 162 63.03 -37.09 -16.12
CA LEU A 162 62.60 -36.19 -15.03
C LEU A 162 62.90 -34.72 -15.36
N MET A 163 63.88 -34.43 -16.24
CA MET A 163 64.16 -33.07 -16.74
C MET A 163 63.06 -32.50 -17.66
N LEU A 164 62.16 -33.35 -18.17
CA LEU A 164 61.04 -32.94 -19.02
C LEU A 164 59.79 -32.57 -18.20
N ILE A 165 59.82 -32.76 -16.88
CA ILE A 165 58.74 -32.38 -15.98
C ILE A 165 58.71 -30.86 -15.81
N GLY A 166 57.56 -30.25 -16.12
CA GLY A 166 57.30 -28.83 -15.91
C GLY A 166 56.45 -28.59 -14.66
N ASN A 167 55.57 -27.60 -14.74
CA ASN A 167 54.67 -27.24 -13.64
C ASN A 167 53.75 -28.39 -13.19
N PHE A 168 53.67 -28.56 -11.87
CA PHE A 168 52.63 -29.31 -11.17
C PHE A 168 51.57 -28.37 -10.61
N ASP A 169 50.32 -28.80 -10.55
CA ASP A 169 49.28 -28.12 -9.77
C ASP A 169 48.38 -29.11 -9.04
N VAL A 170 48.61 -29.23 -7.73
CA VAL A 170 47.79 -29.99 -6.76
C VAL A 170 47.02 -29.05 -5.83
N SER A 171 46.76 -27.79 -6.22
CA SER A 171 46.10 -26.82 -5.34
C SER A 171 44.63 -27.19 -5.06
N GLY A 172 44.21 -26.93 -3.82
CA GLY A 172 42.80 -27.06 -3.43
C GLY A 172 41.94 -25.96 -4.04
N GLY A 173 40.70 -26.29 -4.39
CA GLY A 173 39.75 -25.34 -4.95
C GLY A 173 39.37 -24.26 -3.94
N GLY A 174 39.16 -23.03 -4.42
CA GLY A 174 38.64 -21.96 -3.58
C GLY A 174 37.20 -22.22 -3.12
N GLY A 175 36.85 -21.82 -1.91
CA GLY A 175 35.47 -21.84 -1.43
C GLY A 175 34.56 -20.86 -2.18
N GLY A 176 33.27 -21.15 -2.19
CA GLY A 176 32.24 -20.22 -2.68
C GLY A 176 32.01 -19.07 -1.69
N ALA A 177 31.70 -17.88 -2.20
CA ALA A 177 31.24 -16.78 -1.35
C ALA A 177 29.87 -17.09 -0.74
N ARG A 178 29.57 -16.53 0.44
CA ARG A 178 28.22 -16.61 1.03
C ARG A 178 27.21 -15.73 0.30
N GLY A 179 25.95 -16.15 0.31
CA GLY A 179 24.81 -15.31 -0.04
C GLY A 179 24.34 -14.42 1.12
N TYR A 180 23.12 -13.90 0.98
CA TYR A 180 22.50 -12.94 1.92
C TYR A 180 21.02 -13.24 2.13
N HIS A 181 20.47 -12.93 3.30
CA HIS A 181 19.02 -13.02 3.54
C HIS A 181 18.28 -11.86 2.88
N GLY A 182 17.05 -12.12 2.45
CA GLY A 182 16.12 -11.06 2.07
C GLY A 182 15.58 -10.33 3.30
N SER A 183 15.25 -9.05 3.14
CA SER A 183 14.57 -8.27 4.18
C SER A 183 13.09 -8.68 4.28
N GLY A 184 12.55 -8.73 5.50
CA GLY A 184 11.10 -8.68 5.70
C GLY A 184 10.52 -7.35 5.22
N GLY A 185 9.33 -7.40 4.63
CA GLY A 185 8.60 -6.22 4.18
C GLY A 185 8.00 -5.43 5.35
N SER A 186 7.78 -4.13 5.15
CA SER A 186 7.12 -3.29 6.16
C SER A 186 5.65 -3.65 6.34
N GLY A 187 5.14 -3.48 7.56
CA GLY A 187 3.70 -3.56 7.82
C GLY A 187 2.93 -2.44 7.13
N GLY A 188 1.74 -2.76 6.62
CA GLY A 188 0.86 -1.77 6.02
C GLY A 188 0.31 -0.79 7.06
N SER A 189 0.21 0.50 6.73
CA SER A 189 -0.34 1.47 7.68
C SER A 189 -1.84 1.29 7.87
N GLY A 190 -2.32 1.39 9.11
CA GLY A 190 -3.75 1.40 9.41
C GLY A 190 -4.47 2.59 8.77
N GLY A 191 -5.71 2.33 8.33
CA GLY A 191 -6.60 3.30 7.72
C GLY A 191 -6.97 4.42 8.70
N ARG A 192 -7.23 5.61 8.18
CA ARG A 192 -7.72 6.75 8.96
C ARG A 192 -9.13 6.45 9.45
N GLY A 193 -9.48 6.87 10.66
CA GLY A 193 -10.88 6.93 11.07
C GLY A 193 -11.60 8.07 10.36
N GLY A 194 -12.92 7.96 10.25
CA GLY A 194 -13.74 9.04 9.71
C GLY A 194 -13.70 10.29 10.60
N ASN A 195 -13.76 11.48 10.00
CA ASN A 195 -13.82 12.73 10.74
C ASN A 195 -15.13 12.85 11.54
N SER A 196 -15.11 13.63 12.64
CA SER A 196 -16.31 14.06 13.36
C SER A 196 -17.16 15.03 12.53
N TYR A 197 -18.42 15.19 12.94
CA TYR A 197 -19.35 16.14 12.35
C TYR A 197 -20.06 16.92 13.45
N SER A 198 -20.34 18.20 13.20
CA SER A 198 -21.10 19.05 14.11
C SER A 198 -22.04 19.96 13.33
N TRP A 199 -23.23 20.19 13.87
CA TRP A 199 -24.19 21.13 13.34
C TRP A 199 -24.84 21.93 14.46
N THR A 200 -25.52 22.99 14.09
CA THR A 200 -26.31 23.81 15.01
C THR A 200 -27.76 23.81 14.55
N GLU A 201 -28.70 23.80 15.49
CA GLU A 201 -30.13 23.76 15.23
C GLU A 201 -30.80 24.87 16.04
N THR A 202 -31.40 25.84 15.35
CA THR A 202 -32.09 26.97 15.97
C THR A 202 -33.56 26.60 16.18
N ILE A 203 -33.96 26.45 17.44
CA ILE A 203 -35.37 26.36 17.82
C ILE A 203 -35.91 27.80 17.88
N PRO A 204 -36.86 28.20 17.01
CA PRO A 204 -37.33 29.57 16.95
C PRO A 204 -38.08 29.98 18.23
N ALA A 205 -38.02 31.27 18.56
CA ALA A 205 -38.76 31.84 19.67
C ALA A 205 -40.28 31.60 19.52
N VAL A 206 -40.94 31.20 20.61
CA VAL A 206 -42.39 31.01 20.65
C VAL A 206 -43.02 32.18 21.40
N TYR A 207 -43.97 32.84 20.77
CA TYR A 207 -44.66 34.03 21.29
C TYR A 207 -46.14 33.74 21.54
N GLU A 208 -46.63 34.12 22.71
CA GLU A 208 -48.05 34.17 23.06
C GLU A 208 -48.56 35.57 22.75
N TYR A 209 -49.44 35.68 21.76
CA TYR A 209 -50.21 36.89 21.53
C TYR A 209 -51.40 36.88 22.50
N PRO A 210 -51.54 37.85 23.41
CA PRO A 210 -52.66 37.86 24.35
C PRO A 210 -53.98 37.99 23.58
N SER A 211 -54.84 36.97 23.71
CA SER A 211 -56.17 36.92 23.09
C SER A 211 -57.11 38.05 23.55
N ASN A 212 -56.72 38.79 24.58
CA ASN A 212 -57.44 39.91 25.18
C ASN A 212 -57.48 41.18 24.32
N ASN A 213 -56.78 41.23 23.17
CA ASN A 213 -56.89 42.34 22.21
C ASN A 213 -58.22 42.36 21.42
N ALA A 214 -59.23 41.58 21.83
CA ALA A 214 -60.62 41.76 21.41
C ALA A 214 -61.24 42.98 22.11
N LEU A 215 -61.49 44.06 21.35
CA LEU A 215 -62.04 45.32 21.87
C LEU A 215 -63.33 45.11 22.70
N THR A 216 -63.29 45.58 23.95
CA THR A 216 -64.41 45.68 24.89
C THR A 216 -64.26 47.02 25.63
N THR A 217 -65.26 47.90 25.79
CA THR A 217 -66.72 47.92 25.44
C THR A 217 -67.06 49.40 25.02
N TYR A 218 -68.24 50.07 25.00
CA TYR A 218 -69.69 49.89 25.28
C TYR A 218 -70.50 51.06 24.62
N ASN A 219 -71.81 50.88 24.38
CA ASN A 219 -72.80 51.83 23.78
C ASN A 219 -72.49 52.33 22.33
N SER A 220 -73.38 52.31 21.33
CA SER A 220 -74.83 52.64 21.18
C SER A 220 -75.10 54.17 21.07
N THR A 221 -75.81 54.70 20.06
CA THR A 221 -76.72 54.10 19.06
C THR A 221 -76.63 54.71 17.64
N SER A 222 -76.52 53.86 16.61
CA SER A 222 -76.95 54.13 15.21
C SER A 222 -76.88 52.81 14.41
N ASN A 223 -77.70 52.64 13.36
CA ASN A 223 -78.00 51.31 12.79
C ASN A 223 -77.73 51.18 11.27
N ARG A 224 -76.48 51.38 10.84
CA ARG A 224 -75.97 50.90 9.54
C ARG A 224 -74.51 50.44 9.66
N SER A 225 -74.28 49.14 9.51
CA SER A 225 -72.95 48.53 9.50
C SER A 225 -72.46 48.26 8.09
N VAL A 226 -71.20 48.59 7.79
CA VAL A 226 -70.49 48.08 6.60
C VAL A 226 -69.51 47.00 7.03
N ASP A 227 -69.44 45.90 6.28
CA ASP A 227 -68.46 44.82 6.45
C ASP A 227 -67.14 45.20 5.76
N ALA A 228 -66.03 45.16 6.51
CA ALA A 228 -64.69 45.45 6.01
C ALA A 228 -63.74 44.29 6.31
N THR A 229 -62.84 43.98 5.37
CA THR A 229 -61.76 43.01 5.57
C THR A 229 -60.40 43.66 5.30
N MET A 230 -59.56 43.66 6.33
CA MET A 230 -58.14 43.99 6.21
C MET A 230 -57.34 42.69 6.14
N TYR A 231 -56.40 42.60 5.19
CA TYR A 231 -55.47 41.48 5.12
C TYR A 231 -54.01 41.94 5.04
N TRP A 232 -53.16 41.21 5.75
CA TRP A 232 -51.72 41.33 5.67
C TRP A 232 -51.18 39.99 5.19
N ARG A 233 -50.57 39.95 4.00
CA ARG A 233 -49.94 38.74 3.46
C ARG A 233 -48.44 38.95 3.26
N ARG A 234 -47.64 38.12 3.91
CA ARG A 234 -46.21 37.92 3.62
C ARG A 234 -46.07 36.68 2.73
N THR A 235 -45.33 36.81 1.64
CA THR A 235 -44.93 35.67 0.82
C THR A 235 -43.41 35.60 0.82
N GLU A 236 -42.87 34.46 1.27
CA GLU A 236 -41.44 34.17 1.24
C GLU A 236 -41.18 33.05 0.23
N GLU A 237 -40.38 33.35 -0.77
CA GLU A 237 -39.92 32.43 -1.79
C GLU A 237 -38.40 32.33 -1.71
N ILE A 238 -37.91 31.10 -1.55
CA ILE A 238 -36.51 30.78 -1.39
C ILE A 238 -36.18 29.71 -2.42
N ASP A 239 -35.40 30.09 -3.43
CA ASP A 239 -34.92 29.17 -4.46
C ASP A 239 -33.48 28.74 -4.13
N HIS A 240 -33.24 27.44 -4.12
CA HIS A 240 -31.90 26.85 -3.97
C HIS A 240 -31.57 26.06 -5.24
N TYR A 241 -30.57 26.55 -5.98
CA TYR A 241 -30.01 25.91 -7.16
C TYR A 241 -28.71 25.18 -6.80
N ILE A 242 -28.76 23.85 -6.74
CA ILE A 242 -27.62 23.01 -6.40
C ILE A 242 -27.13 22.32 -7.69
N ARG A 243 -25.96 22.75 -8.18
CA ARG A 243 -25.32 22.23 -9.41
C ARG A 243 -23.88 21.78 -9.11
N PRO A 244 -23.25 20.96 -9.95
CA PRO A 244 -21.93 20.37 -9.63
C PRO A 244 -20.77 21.39 -9.63
N THR A 245 -20.95 22.54 -10.27
CA THR A 245 -19.91 23.55 -10.49
C THR A 245 -20.11 24.83 -9.66
N TYR A 246 -21.32 25.09 -9.16
CA TYR A 246 -21.62 26.18 -8.24
C TYR A 246 -22.94 25.92 -7.49
N THR A 247 -23.09 26.53 -6.32
CA THR A 247 -24.37 26.70 -5.64
C THR A 247 -24.82 28.15 -5.72
N LYS A 248 -26.12 28.38 -5.89
CA LYS A 248 -26.71 29.73 -5.80
C LYS A 248 -28.03 29.66 -5.05
N THR A 249 -28.22 30.61 -4.14
CA THR A 249 -29.48 30.83 -3.45
C THR A 249 -30.00 32.21 -3.83
N ASP A 250 -31.25 32.29 -4.29
CA ASP A 250 -31.97 33.54 -4.48
C ASP A 250 -33.07 33.64 -3.42
N TYR A 251 -33.11 34.77 -2.72
CA TYR A 251 -34.10 35.08 -1.69
C TYR A 251 -35.06 36.15 -2.18
N ARG A 252 -36.37 35.91 -2.10
CA ARG A 252 -37.40 36.88 -2.47
C ARG A 252 -38.52 36.92 -1.43
N CYS A 253 -38.65 38.06 -0.75
CA CYS A 253 -39.75 38.34 0.17
C CYS A 253 -40.65 39.42 -0.43
N ASP A 254 -41.84 39.05 -0.89
CA ASP A 254 -42.85 39.99 -1.39
C ASP A 254 -43.91 40.23 -0.31
N TYR A 255 -44.04 41.48 0.11
CA TYR A 255 -45.00 41.93 1.12
C TYR A 255 -46.20 42.58 0.43
N LYS A 256 -47.41 42.04 0.67
CA LYS A 256 -48.65 42.62 0.12
C LYS A 256 -49.65 42.91 1.22
N THR A 257 -49.69 44.17 1.63
CA THR A 257 -50.78 44.75 2.43
C THR A 257 -51.96 45.10 1.53
N GLY A 258 -53.18 44.80 1.97
CA GLY A 258 -54.39 45.20 1.26
C GLY A 258 -55.58 45.38 2.19
N MET A 259 -56.35 46.42 1.93
CA MET A 259 -57.63 46.66 2.59
C MET A 259 -58.71 46.61 1.51
N TYR A 260 -59.65 45.67 1.63
CA TYR A 260 -60.76 45.57 0.69
C TYR A 260 -62.03 46.05 1.40
N ILE A 261 -62.38 47.31 1.16
CA ILE A 261 -63.67 47.87 1.55
C ILE A 261 -64.63 47.57 0.41
N GLY A 262 -65.56 46.66 0.63
CA GLY A 262 -66.67 46.41 -0.30
C GLY A 262 -67.73 47.49 -0.14
N ASP A 263 -67.54 48.65 -0.77
CA ASP A 263 -68.62 49.64 -0.84
C ASP A 263 -69.70 49.17 -1.85
N GLY A 264 -70.95 49.50 -1.52
CA GLY A 264 -72.08 49.50 -2.47
C GLY A 264 -72.53 50.93 -2.81
N SER A 265 -71.67 51.91 -2.51
CA SER A 265 -71.90 53.36 -2.62
C SER A 265 -70.58 54.09 -2.35
N SER A 266 -70.07 54.78 -3.37
CA SER A 266 -68.78 55.47 -3.33
C SER A 266 -68.75 56.65 -2.35
N ASN A 267 -67.53 57.03 -1.95
CA ASN A 267 -67.15 58.11 -1.02
C ASN A 267 -67.17 57.76 0.49
N SER A 268 -66.10 57.15 0.99
CA SER A 268 -65.59 57.45 2.35
C SER A 268 -64.09 57.18 2.50
N ASN A 269 -63.35 58.14 3.05
CA ASN A 269 -61.99 57.96 3.57
C ASN A 269 -62.06 57.98 5.10
N ALA A 270 -61.89 56.82 5.76
CA ALA A 270 -61.30 56.66 7.11
C ALA A 270 -61.47 55.23 7.65
N LEU A 271 -60.60 54.86 8.59
CA LEU A 271 -60.78 53.69 9.47
C LEU A 271 -61.09 54.17 10.89
N THR A 272 -62.05 53.55 11.59
CA THR A 272 -61.82 52.88 12.90
C THR A 272 -63.09 52.31 13.51
N LYS A 273 -63.22 50.97 13.52
CA LYS A 273 -63.65 50.13 14.66
C LYS A 273 -63.61 48.66 14.22
N TYR A 274 -63.26 47.75 15.13
CA TYR A 274 -63.13 46.31 14.87
C TYR A 274 -63.57 45.52 16.10
N ASN A 275 -64.74 44.88 16.04
CA ASN A 275 -65.27 44.06 17.12
C ASN A 275 -65.73 42.70 16.56
N GLY A 276 -64.84 41.70 16.55
CA GLY A 276 -65.18 40.32 16.21
C GLY A 276 -63.95 39.39 16.09
N PRO A 277 -63.97 38.18 16.69
CA PRO A 277 -63.04 37.11 16.36
C PRO A 277 -63.51 36.35 15.11
N PRO A 278 -62.65 35.55 14.45
CA PRO A 278 -61.23 35.32 14.75
C PRO A 278 -60.30 36.23 13.94
N VAL A 279 -59.04 36.30 14.38
CA VAL A 279 -57.93 36.58 13.47
C VAL A 279 -57.64 35.27 12.73
N GLU A 280 -57.98 35.16 11.44
CA GLU A 280 -57.55 33.98 10.67
C GLU A 280 -56.05 34.10 10.39
N TYR A 281 -55.24 33.31 11.10
CA TYR A 281 -53.82 33.14 10.79
C TYR A 281 -53.63 31.92 9.89
N LEU A 282 -53.54 32.18 8.58
CA LEU A 282 -53.38 31.16 7.55
C LEU A 282 -51.90 31.09 7.14
N SER A 283 -51.13 30.27 7.86
CA SER A 283 -49.79 29.84 7.43
C SER A 283 -49.93 28.62 6.52
N SER A 284 -49.47 28.74 5.27
CA SER A 284 -49.31 27.62 4.35
C SER A 284 -47.85 27.51 3.89
N GLN A 285 -47.33 26.29 3.85
CA GLN A 285 -45.97 26.00 3.41
C GLN A 285 -46.01 24.93 2.32
N ALA A 286 -45.25 25.15 1.26
CA ALA A 286 -45.10 24.21 0.15
C ALA A 286 -43.63 24.08 -0.22
N ILE A 287 -43.12 22.86 -0.19
CA ILE A 287 -41.78 22.53 -0.65
C ILE A 287 -41.93 21.77 -1.98
N LYS A 288 -41.33 22.30 -3.05
CA LYS A 288 -41.26 21.61 -4.34
C LYS A 288 -39.81 21.31 -4.66
N ARG A 289 -39.54 20.04 -4.95
CA ARG A 289 -38.21 19.55 -5.34
C ARG A 289 -38.28 19.09 -6.79
N TYR A 290 -37.33 19.55 -7.59
CA TYR A 290 -37.19 19.18 -8.99
C TYR A 290 -35.79 18.59 -9.20
N ASP A 291 -35.70 17.25 -9.12
CA ASP A 291 -34.47 16.53 -9.43
C ASP A 291 -34.32 16.34 -10.94
N ARG A 292 -33.15 16.69 -11.46
CA ARG A 292 -32.70 16.39 -12.82
C ARG A 292 -31.35 15.66 -12.76
N PRO A 293 -30.94 14.93 -13.80
CA PRO A 293 -29.63 14.27 -13.81
C PRO A 293 -28.48 15.28 -13.62
N GLY A 294 -27.90 15.30 -12.41
CA GLY A 294 -26.81 16.20 -12.04
C GLY A 294 -27.20 17.54 -11.42
N GLU A 295 -28.49 17.89 -11.32
CA GLU A 295 -28.96 19.17 -10.75
C GLU A 295 -30.16 18.95 -9.80
N THR A 296 -30.17 19.66 -8.67
CA THR A 296 -31.28 19.62 -7.70
C THR A 296 -31.74 21.04 -7.40
N ASP A 297 -32.93 21.37 -7.90
CA ASP A 297 -33.58 22.64 -7.62
C ASP A 297 -34.62 22.43 -6.50
N ILE A 298 -34.50 23.20 -5.40
CA ILE A 298 -35.43 23.18 -4.27
C ILE A 298 -36.07 24.55 -4.16
N HIS A 299 -37.39 24.60 -4.39
CA HIS A 299 -38.22 25.80 -4.23
C HIS A 299 -39.00 25.67 -2.92
N TYR A 300 -38.65 26.47 -1.92
CA TYR A 300 -39.41 26.60 -0.68
C TYR A 300 -40.29 27.84 -0.76
N ARG A 301 -41.60 27.66 -0.56
CA ARG A 301 -42.57 28.75 -0.50
C ARG A 301 -43.34 28.72 0.81
N ARG A 302 -43.34 29.84 1.53
CA ARG A 302 -44.17 30.09 2.71
C ARG A 302 -45.07 31.29 2.44
N ILE A 303 -46.34 31.16 2.79
CA ILE A 303 -47.31 32.26 2.77
C ILE A 303 -47.93 32.32 4.16
N ASP A 304 -47.68 33.44 4.85
CA ASP A 304 -48.37 33.79 6.09
C ASP A 304 -49.38 34.90 5.78
N GLU A 305 -50.67 34.60 5.98
CA GLU A 305 -51.76 35.55 5.78
C GLU A 305 -52.53 35.75 7.08
N ILE A 306 -52.70 37.02 7.46
CA ILE A 306 -53.47 37.45 8.61
C ILE A 306 -54.70 38.17 8.10
N ARG A 307 -55.90 37.69 8.44
CA ARG A 307 -57.16 38.36 8.12
C ARG A 307 -57.86 38.89 9.36
N LEU A 308 -58.46 40.07 9.19
CA LEU A 308 -59.29 40.75 10.17
C LEU A 308 -60.64 41.05 9.51
N HIS A 309 -61.72 40.44 10.00
CA HIS A 309 -63.10 40.61 9.51
C HIS A 309 -63.95 41.37 10.54
N GLY A 310 -64.51 42.54 10.18
CA GLY A 310 -65.24 43.36 11.15
C GLY A 310 -66.27 44.32 10.56
N ARG A 311 -67.20 44.77 11.41
CA ARG A 311 -68.26 45.74 11.08
C ARG A 311 -67.99 47.12 11.65
N ILE A 312 -68.23 48.15 10.83
CA ILE A 312 -67.94 49.56 11.15
C ILE A 312 -69.24 50.40 11.12
N ASN A 313 -69.36 51.38 12.02
CA ASN A 313 -70.47 52.31 12.16
C ASN A 313 -69.93 53.77 12.13
N PRO A 314 -70.39 54.68 11.26
CA PRO A 314 -69.58 55.83 10.82
C PRO A 314 -69.75 57.15 11.60
N THR A 315 -70.52 57.21 12.69
CA THR A 315 -71.03 58.48 13.26
C THR A 315 -70.25 59.09 14.44
N GLU A 316 -69.10 58.53 14.83
CA GLU A 316 -68.28 59.08 15.94
C GLU A 316 -66.87 59.43 15.48
N TYR A 317 -66.52 60.73 15.53
CA TYR A 317 -65.18 61.23 15.26
C TYR A 317 -64.57 61.90 16.49
N ASN A 318 -63.24 61.82 16.57
CA ASN A 318 -62.33 62.28 17.62
C ASN A 318 -62.08 61.26 18.76
N ASN A 319 -60.77 61.08 19.06
CA ASN A 319 -60.19 60.29 20.15
C ASN A 319 -60.09 58.75 20.00
N THR A 320 -60.26 58.18 18.80
CA THR A 320 -59.73 56.82 18.49
C THR A 320 -58.21 56.86 18.27
N ARG A 321 -57.44 56.77 19.36
CA ARG A 321 -56.01 56.43 19.29
C ARG A 321 -55.90 54.94 18.94
N LEU A 322 -54.99 54.55 18.03
CA LEU A 322 -54.56 53.14 17.99
C LEU A 322 -53.91 52.86 19.36
N ILE A 323 -54.48 51.92 20.10
CA ILE A 323 -53.74 51.22 21.14
C ILE A 323 -52.77 50.31 20.37
N GLU A 324 -51.47 50.54 20.54
CA GLU A 324 -50.45 49.68 19.95
C GLU A 324 -50.69 48.24 20.43
N PRO A 325 -50.67 47.24 19.53
CA PRO A 325 -51.02 45.88 19.90
C PRO A 325 -50.06 45.40 20.99
N ALA A 326 -50.61 45.07 22.16
CA ALA A 326 -49.83 44.70 23.34
C ALA A 326 -48.71 43.71 22.99
N GLU A 327 -47.47 44.05 23.40
CA GLU A 327 -46.27 43.38 22.91
C GLU A 327 -46.37 41.86 23.06
N PRO A 328 -46.00 41.08 22.02
CA PRO A 328 -46.16 39.64 22.04
C PRO A 328 -45.31 39.02 23.15
N ARG A 329 -45.97 38.32 24.07
CA ARG A 329 -45.30 37.77 25.24
C ARG A 329 -44.44 36.59 24.83
N LEU A 330 -43.13 36.74 24.98
CA LEU A 330 -42.18 35.66 24.75
C LEU A 330 -42.45 34.51 25.75
N ILE A 331 -42.87 33.34 25.25
CA ILE A 331 -43.04 32.12 26.06
C ILE A 331 -41.68 31.47 26.24
N THR A 332 -40.98 31.28 25.11
CA THR A 332 -39.72 30.56 25.01
C THR A 332 -38.78 31.39 24.13
N PRO A 333 -37.59 31.81 24.64
CA PRO A 333 -36.60 32.47 23.81
C PRO A 333 -36.11 31.56 22.68
N GLU A 334 -35.60 32.16 21.61
CA GLU A 334 -34.88 31.43 20.57
C GLU A 334 -33.74 30.62 21.21
N LYS A 335 -33.65 29.33 20.88
CA LYS A 335 -32.68 28.43 21.47
C LYS A 335 -31.84 27.75 20.41
N THR A 336 -30.62 28.23 20.28
CA THR A 336 -29.52 27.59 19.56
C THR A 336 -29.08 26.32 20.30
N VAL A 337 -29.17 25.16 19.63
CA VAL A 337 -28.66 23.88 20.14
C VAL A 337 -27.51 23.41 19.27
N HIS A 338 -26.33 23.22 19.88
CA HIS A 338 -25.18 22.65 19.20
C HIS A 338 -25.18 21.14 19.36
N HIS A 339 -24.93 20.43 18.27
CA HIS A 339 -24.85 18.98 18.22
C HIS A 339 -23.52 18.55 17.59
N SER A 340 -22.96 17.45 18.06
CA SER A 340 -21.79 16.80 17.46
C SER A 340 -21.93 15.29 17.48
N ARG A 341 -21.31 14.63 16.49
CA ARG A 341 -21.08 13.19 16.48
C ARG A 341 -19.58 12.91 16.37
N PRO A 342 -19.07 11.91 17.11
CA PRO A 342 -17.66 11.57 17.10
C PRO A 342 -17.20 11.08 15.73
N GLY A 343 -15.92 11.30 15.45
CA GLY A 343 -15.21 10.60 14.38
C GLY A 343 -14.72 9.24 14.85
N GLY A 344 -14.31 8.40 13.91
CA GLY A 344 -13.65 7.13 14.20
C GLY A 344 -12.17 7.30 14.52
N LYS A 345 -11.59 6.26 15.11
CA LYS A 345 -10.16 6.12 15.40
C LYS A 345 -9.39 5.60 14.18
N ARG A 346 -8.09 5.85 14.15
CA ARG A 346 -7.19 5.22 13.16
C ARG A 346 -7.04 3.73 13.48
N GLY A 347 -7.12 2.89 12.45
CA GLY A 347 -6.81 1.46 12.57
C GLY A 347 -5.35 1.20 12.93
N ALA A 348 -5.07 0.00 13.44
CA ALA A 348 -3.70 -0.41 13.75
C ALA A 348 -2.87 -0.58 12.46
N SER A 349 -1.58 -0.25 12.52
CA SER A 349 -0.65 -0.69 11.47
C SER A 349 -0.35 -2.18 11.61
N GLY A 350 -0.16 -2.87 10.49
CA GLY A 350 0.30 -4.25 10.47
C GLY A 350 1.73 -4.37 11.01
N CYS A 351 2.13 -5.59 11.40
CA CYS A 351 3.50 -5.89 11.77
C CYS A 351 4.44 -5.94 10.54
N ASN A 352 5.71 -5.62 10.75
CA ASN A 352 6.76 -5.90 9.76
C ASN A 352 6.98 -7.42 9.66
N GLY A 353 7.29 -7.91 8.46
CA GLY A 353 7.71 -9.29 8.24
C GLY A 353 9.07 -9.59 8.86
N TYR A 354 9.33 -10.87 9.14
CA TYR A 354 10.59 -11.29 9.73
C TYR A 354 11.75 -11.28 8.71
N SER A 355 12.90 -10.74 9.10
CA SER A 355 14.17 -10.85 8.35
C SER A 355 15.02 -11.98 8.94
N PRO A 356 15.41 -13.02 8.19
CA PRO A 356 16.21 -14.12 8.73
C PRO A 356 17.58 -13.69 9.26
N THR A 357 17.94 -14.20 10.44
CA THR A 357 19.15 -13.81 11.20
C THR A 357 20.19 -14.91 11.36
N VAL A 358 20.05 -16.05 10.68
CA VAL A 358 20.99 -17.17 10.77
C VAL A 358 22.34 -16.80 10.14
N VAL A 359 23.46 -17.24 10.71
CA VAL A 359 24.78 -16.92 10.15
C VAL A 359 25.02 -17.71 8.86
N LEU A 360 25.27 -17.00 7.75
CA LEU A 360 25.73 -17.57 6.49
C LEU A 360 27.26 -17.54 6.42
N TYR A 361 27.83 -18.63 5.91
CA TYR A 361 29.28 -18.86 5.84
C TYR A 361 29.75 -18.93 4.38
N SER A 362 30.95 -18.44 4.10
CA SER A 362 31.64 -18.81 2.87
C SER A 362 32.04 -20.29 2.95
N GLY A 363 32.13 -20.95 1.80
CA GLY A 363 32.68 -22.30 1.73
C GLY A 363 34.14 -22.31 2.18
N ARG A 364 34.59 -23.45 2.71
CA ARG A 364 36.02 -23.68 2.98
C ARG A 364 36.75 -23.85 1.65
N ASN A 365 38.00 -23.39 1.59
CA ASN A 365 38.92 -23.83 0.54
C ASN A 365 39.22 -25.32 0.76
N GLY A 366 39.45 -26.05 -0.33
CA GLY A 366 39.98 -27.41 -0.25
C GLY A 366 41.43 -27.42 0.22
N SER A 367 41.87 -28.54 0.77
CA SER A 367 43.28 -28.79 1.06
C SER A 367 44.11 -28.85 -0.22
N ILE A 368 45.38 -28.45 -0.14
CA ILE A 368 46.37 -28.84 -1.15
C ILE A 368 46.50 -30.38 -1.16
N GLY A 369 46.63 -30.95 -2.35
CA GLY A 369 46.94 -32.35 -2.56
C GLY A 369 48.44 -32.63 -2.42
N THR A 370 48.91 -33.73 -3.00
CA THR A 370 50.32 -34.15 -2.93
C THR A 370 50.85 -34.54 -4.31
N SER A 371 52.15 -34.36 -4.50
CA SER A 371 52.87 -34.76 -5.72
C SER A 371 54.17 -35.45 -5.34
N GLU A 372 54.41 -36.63 -5.88
CA GLU A 372 55.61 -37.43 -5.67
C GLU A 372 56.17 -37.92 -7.01
N TYR A 373 57.50 -37.96 -7.13
CA TYR A 373 58.21 -38.48 -8.29
C TYR A 373 59.40 -39.30 -7.80
N GLY A 374 59.68 -40.41 -8.48
CA GLY A 374 60.71 -41.36 -8.06
C GLY A 374 61.12 -42.30 -9.18
N VAL A 375 62.20 -43.05 -8.93
CA VAL A 375 62.82 -43.96 -9.90
C VAL A 375 62.41 -45.39 -9.59
N ILE A 376 62.05 -46.15 -10.62
CA ILE A 376 61.90 -47.61 -10.55
C ILE A 376 63.28 -48.22 -10.83
N ASN A 377 63.88 -48.81 -9.80
CA ASN A 377 65.18 -49.47 -9.88
C ASN A 377 65.10 -50.83 -10.62
N GLU A 378 66.24 -51.48 -10.87
CA GLU A 378 66.32 -52.78 -11.56
C GLU A 378 65.50 -53.92 -10.91
N TYR A 379 65.14 -53.80 -9.63
CA TYR A 379 64.32 -54.76 -8.87
C TYR A 379 62.82 -54.45 -8.91
N GLY A 380 62.41 -53.33 -9.53
CA GLY A 380 61.02 -52.89 -9.59
C GLY A 380 60.53 -52.13 -8.35
N TYR A 381 61.43 -51.76 -7.43
CA TYR A 381 61.07 -50.88 -6.30
C TYR A 381 61.12 -49.41 -6.73
N TRP A 382 60.20 -48.61 -6.17
CA TRP A 382 60.12 -47.16 -6.41
C TRP A 382 60.82 -46.43 -5.27
N GLU A 383 61.81 -45.60 -5.62
CA GLU A 383 62.70 -44.84 -4.73
C GLU A 383 62.60 -43.32 -4.97
#